data_AF-A0A6J5VH90-F1
#
_entry.id   AF-A0A6J5VH90-F1
#
_cell.length_a   1.000
_cell.length_b   1.000
_cell.length_c   1.000
_cell.angle_alpha   90.00
_cell.angle_beta   90.00
_cell.angle_gamma   90.00
#
_symmetry.space_group_name_H-M   'P 1'
#
loop_
_entity.id
_entity.type
_entity.pdbx_description
1 polymer ?
#
loop_
_entity_poly.entity_id
_entity_poly.type
_entity_poly.pdbx_seq_one_letter_code
_entity_poly.pdbx_strand_id
1 'polypeptide(L)'
;MISDSDFIYCFENLRLFLQDNLLYNDGKVSKQMLSLARGPERRVTYYPGYYISGFRFHTLQRDENKKTQNSGVMVKGENQIDDVPWYGTLVDIVELRYIEGNRVVLFNCDWYDMARKGTGYKIDRYGIITVNTTRKLNTQEPFVLASQATQVFYVKGVKNKIWSFVVETNPRNAYETTNDEIEPYQEAETQIQSMHAIQNGVEDNEID
;
A
#
# COMPACT_ATOMS: atom_id res chain seq x y z
N MET A 1 3.92 -5.10 12.79
CA MET A 1 2.51 -4.96 12.40
C MET A 1 1.81 -4.55 13.68
N ILE A 2 1.45 -3.28 13.79
CA ILE A 2 0.55 -2.86 14.86
C ILE A 2 -0.74 -3.60 14.56
N SER A 3 -1.24 -4.37 15.52
CA SER A 3 -2.44 -5.17 15.31
C SER A 3 -3.62 -4.20 15.13
N ASP A 4 -4.55 -4.50 14.21
CA ASP A 4 -5.79 -3.73 14.05
C ASP A 4 -6.57 -3.72 15.37
N SER A 5 -6.40 -4.75 16.21
CA SER A 5 -6.97 -4.80 17.55
C SER A 5 -6.38 -3.76 18.51
N ASP A 6 -5.06 -3.49 18.44
CA ASP A 6 -4.42 -2.45 19.24
C ASP A 6 -4.82 -1.06 18.74
N PHE A 7 -4.93 -0.87 17.42
CA PHE A 7 -5.39 0.38 16.83
C PHE A 7 -6.85 0.66 17.21
N ILE A 8 -7.77 -0.27 16.98
CA ILE A 8 -9.19 -0.12 17.31
C ILE A 8 -9.39 0.09 18.82
N TYR A 9 -8.68 -0.68 19.66
CA TYR A 9 -8.76 -0.53 21.12
C TYR A 9 -8.23 0.83 21.58
N CYS A 10 -7.13 1.32 21.02
CA CYS A 10 -6.65 2.67 21.29
C CYS A 10 -7.66 3.74 20.88
N PHE A 11 -8.30 3.59 19.71
CA PHE A 11 -9.30 4.57 19.24
C PHE A 11 -10.58 4.56 20.09
N GLU A 12 -11.11 3.41 20.46
CA GLU A 12 -12.31 3.31 21.29
C GLU A 12 -12.06 3.84 22.72
N ASN A 13 -10.91 3.54 23.32
CA ASN A 13 -10.57 4.09 24.64
C ASN A 13 -10.28 5.60 24.60
N LEU A 14 -9.62 6.08 23.55
CA LEU A 14 -9.39 7.51 23.33
C LEU A 14 -10.70 8.25 23.12
N ARG A 15 -11.64 7.63 22.39
CA ARG A 15 -12.99 8.14 22.15
C ARG A 15 -13.75 8.29 23.46
N LEU A 16 -13.84 7.23 24.28
CA LEU A 16 -14.53 7.28 25.58
C LEU A 16 -13.87 8.33 26.48
N PHE A 17 -12.54 8.37 26.56
CA PHE A 17 -11.82 9.33 27.39
C PHE A 17 -12.03 10.80 26.97
N LEU A 18 -12.20 11.09 25.67
CA LEU A 18 -12.37 12.45 25.15
C LEU A 18 -13.84 12.86 24.94
N GLN A 19 -14.77 11.91 24.78
CA GLN A 19 -16.22 12.17 24.72
C GLN A 19 -16.84 12.29 26.12
N ASP A 20 -16.38 11.51 27.11
CA ASP A 20 -16.92 11.57 28.47
C ASP A 20 -16.35 12.74 29.29
N ASN A 21 -15.26 13.36 28.83
CA ASN A 21 -14.65 14.48 29.54
C ASN A 21 -14.97 15.83 28.90
N LEU A 22 -15.45 16.73 29.76
CA LEU A 22 -15.65 18.18 29.61
C LEU A 22 -14.42 18.97 29.09
N LEU A 23 -13.31 18.31 28.73
CA LEU A 23 -12.00 18.88 28.41
C LEU A 23 -11.96 19.67 27.09
N TYR A 24 -12.76 19.29 26.08
CA TYR A 24 -12.89 20.12 24.87
C TYR A 24 -13.61 21.44 25.19
N ASN A 25 -14.67 21.37 25.99
CA ASN A 25 -15.44 22.55 26.41
C ASN A 25 -14.62 23.43 27.40
N ASP A 26 -13.68 22.84 28.14
CA ASP A 26 -12.72 23.51 29.03
C ASP A 26 -11.46 24.02 28.29
N GLY A 27 -11.41 23.91 26.95
CA GLY A 27 -10.31 24.38 26.11
C GLY A 27 -8.98 23.63 26.27
N LYS A 28 -8.98 22.46 26.94
CA LYS A 28 -7.79 21.66 27.22
C LYS A 28 -7.38 20.72 26.09
N VAL A 29 -8.21 20.57 25.07
CA VAL A 29 -8.00 19.64 23.95
C VAL A 29 -8.17 20.35 22.61
N SER A 30 -7.22 20.16 21.70
CA SER A 30 -7.28 20.75 20.36
C SER A 30 -8.38 20.08 19.51
N LYS A 31 -8.91 20.81 18.53
CA LYS A 31 -9.89 20.26 17.58
C LYS A 31 -9.35 19.03 16.84
N GLN A 32 -8.07 19.05 16.45
CA GLN A 32 -7.41 17.91 15.79
C GLN A 32 -7.42 16.65 16.66
N MET A 33 -7.11 16.78 17.95
CA MET A 33 -7.12 15.66 18.90
C MET A 33 -8.53 15.11 19.09
N LEU A 34 -9.53 15.99 19.22
CA LEU A 34 -10.94 15.59 19.26
C LEU A 34 -11.37 14.88 17.96
N SER A 35 -10.90 15.35 16.81
CA SER A 35 -11.18 14.73 15.52
C SER A 35 -10.64 13.32 15.45
N LEU A 36 -9.40 13.08 15.90
CA LEU A 36 -8.81 11.74 15.95
C LEU A 36 -9.64 10.82 16.85
N ALA A 37 -10.03 11.29 18.04
CA ALA A 37 -10.85 10.53 18.99
C ALA A 37 -12.23 10.15 18.45
N ARG A 38 -12.83 11.01 17.60
CA ARG A 38 -14.11 10.71 16.95
C ARG A 38 -14.00 9.66 15.85
N GLY A 39 -12.78 9.33 15.43
CA GLY A 39 -12.50 8.46 14.30
C GLY A 39 -12.64 9.16 12.96
N PRO A 40 -12.34 8.44 11.86
CA PRO A 40 -12.43 8.97 10.52
C PRO A 40 -13.88 9.18 10.09
N GLU A 41 -14.08 9.99 9.05
CA GLU A 41 -15.34 10.12 8.35
C GLU A 41 -15.79 8.76 7.79
N ARG A 42 -17.11 8.55 7.68
CA ARG A 42 -17.69 7.30 7.14
C ARG A 42 -17.37 7.07 5.66
N ARG A 43 -16.87 8.10 4.98
CA ARG A 43 -16.50 8.05 3.56
C ARG A 43 -15.02 7.77 3.45
N VAL A 44 -14.68 6.79 2.64
CA VAL A 44 -13.30 6.42 2.32
C VAL A 44 -13.03 6.69 0.84
N THR A 45 -11.78 7.03 0.51
CA THR A 45 -11.36 7.23 -0.88
C THR A 45 -10.37 6.15 -1.27
N TYR A 46 -10.51 5.60 -2.47
CA TYR A 46 -9.62 4.57 -3.00
C TYR A 46 -8.71 5.14 -4.09
N TYR A 47 -7.47 4.65 -4.13
CA TYR A 47 -6.51 5.04 -5.16
C TYR A 47 -5.93 3.82 -5.88
N PRO A 48 -5.77 3.89 -7.21
CA PRO A 48 -5.13 2.82 -7.96
C PRO A 48 -3.59 2.88 -7.87
N GLY A 49 -3.03 4.02 -7.43
CA GLY A 49 -1.61 4.19 -7.20
C GLY A 49 -1.28 5.31 -6.22
N TYR A 50 -0.19 5.16 -5.48
CA TYR A 50 0.23 6.08 -4.42
C TYR A 50 1.75 6.18 -4.34
N TYR A 51 2.26 7.42 -4.31
CA TYR A 51 3.67 7.71 -4.12
C TYR A 51 3.92 8.15 -2.69
N ILE A 52 4.84 7.48 -2.00
CA ILE A 52 5.24 7.79 -0.62
C ILE A 52 6.67 7.32 -0.37
N SER A 53 7.46 8.11 0.37
CA SER A 53 8.82 7.76 0.78
C SER A 53 9.76 7.34 -0.37
N GLY A 54 9.60 7.92 -1.56
CA GLY A 54 10.41 7.58 -2.73
C GLY A 54 9.96 6.33 -3.50
N PHE A 55 8.90 5.66 -3.04
CA PHE A 55 8.30 4.50 -3.67
C PHE A 55 7.01 4.86 -4.39
N ARG A 56 6.75 4.20 -5.51
CA ARG A 56 5.52 4.37 -6.29
C ARG A 56 4.77 3.06 -6.30
N PHE A 57 3.78 2.95 -5.43
CA PHE A 57 2.96 1.75 -5.27
C PHE A 57 1.77 1.77 -6.22
N HIS A 58 1.45 0.61 -6.80
CA HIS A 58 0.25 0.40 -7.61
C HIS A 58 -0.56 -0.76 -7.03
N THR A 59 -1.88 -0.65 -7.08
CA THR A 59 -2.74 -1.81 -6.79
C THR A 59 -2.45 -2.90 -7.80
N LEU A 60 -2.59 -4.16 -7.39
CA LEU A 60 -2.37 -5.32 -8.25
C LEU A 60 -3.13 -5.18 -9.59
N GLN A 61 -4.40 -4.74 -9.52
CA GLN A 61 -5.23 -4.51 -10.69
C GLN A 61 -4.63 -3.47 -11.67
N ARG A 62 -4.05 -2.38 -11.16
CA ARG A 62 -3.38 -1.37 -12.00
C ARG A 62 -2.08 -1.90 -12.57
N ASP A 63 -1.35 -2.71 -11.78
CA ASP A 63 -0.03 -3.23 -12.09
C ASP A 63 -0.05 -4.35 -13.14
N GLU A 64 -1.14 -5.14 -13.22
CA GLU A 64 -1.32 -6.25 -14.17
C GLU A 64 -1.09 -5.87 -15.64
N ASN A 65 -1.40 -4.62 -16.01
CA ASN A 65 -1.25 -4.11 -17.37
C ASN A 65 0.06 -3.36 -17.61
N LYS A 66 1.02 -3.44 -16.70
CA LYS A 66 2.29 -2.70 -16.75
C LYS A 66 3.48 -3.63 -16.95
N LYS A 67 4.56 -3.06 -17.50
CA LYS A 67 5.85 -3.76 -17.67
C LYS A 67 6.64 -3.86 -16.36
N THR A 68 6.38 -2.95 -15.42
CA THR A 68 7.03 -2.88 -14.10
C THR A 68 6.12 -3.47 -13.05
N GLN A 69 6.68 -4.08 -12.00
CA GLN A 69 5.93 -4.55 -10.85
C GLN A 69 6.06 -3.56 -9.70
N ASN A 70 4.97 -2.88 -9.38
CA ASN A 70 4.90 -1.86 -8.33
C ASN A 70 3.93 -2.25 -7.19
N SER A 71 3.32 -3.42 -7.27
CA SER A 71 2.34 -3.94 -6.30
C SER A 71 2.95 -4.77 -5.16
N GLY A 72 4.25 -5.06 -5.18
CA GLY A 72 4.87 -5.81 -4.08
C GLY A 72 5.15 -4.92 -2.87
N VAL A 73 4.76 -5.41 -1.69
CA VAL A 73 4.90 -4.71 -0.41
C VAL A 73 5.73 -5.53 0.57
N MET A 74 6.65 -4.85 1.26
CA MET A 74 7.37 -5.36 2.42
C MET A 74 7.16 -4.45 3.63
N VAL A 75 7.00 -5.05 4.80
CA VAL A 75 6.91 -4.34 6.09
C VAL A 75 7.86 -5.02 7.08
N LYS A 76 8.77 -4.24 7.68
CA LYS A 76 9.65 -4.75 8.73
C LYS A 76 8.85 -5.00 10.01
N GLY A 77 9.09 -6.14 10.65
CA GLY A 77 8.45 -6.45 11.93
C GLY A 77 9.13 -5.69 13.06
N GLU A 78 8.35 -5.09 13.97
CA GLU A 78 8.92 -4.32 15.09
C GLU A 78 9.44 -5.20 16.23
N ASN A 79 8.99 -6.45 16.36
CA ASN A 79 9.34 -7.35 17.48
C ASN A 79 9.26 -8.85 17.09
N GLN A 80 9.99 -9.30 16.07
CA GLN A 80 10.03 -10.73 15.72
C GLN A 80 11.30 -11.41 16.21
N ILE A 81 11.13 -12.62 16.74
CA ILE A 81 12.18 -13.54 17.23
C ILE A 81 13.24 -13.84 16.16
N ASP A 82 12.94 -13.62 14.87
CA ASP A 82 13.82 -13.89 13.73
C ASP A 82 14.04 -12.67 12.77
N ASP A 83 13.53 -11.48 13.09
CA ASP A 83 13.66 -10.24 12.27
C ASP A 83 13.26 -10.38 10.77
N VAL A 84 12.41 -11.36 10.42
CA VAL A 84 11.98 -11.59 9.04
C VAL A 84 10.86 -10.61 8.66
N PRO A 85 11.01 -9.83 7.57
CA PRO A 85 9.95 -8.93 7.12
C PRO A 85 8.70 -9.67 6.63
N TRP A 86 7.55 -8.98 6.69
CA TRP A 86 6.31 -9.43 6.08
C TRP A 86 6.30 -9.05 4.61
N TYR A 87 5.83 -9.96 3.75
CA TYR A 87 5.74 -9.76 2.31
C TYR A 87 4.33 -10.01 1.82
N GLY A 88 3.85 -9.15 0.93
CA GLY A 88 2.51 -9.25 0.39
C GLY A 88 2.37 -8.57 -0.97
N THR A 89 1.14 -8.59 -1.46
CA THR A 89 0.73 -7.88 -2.66
C THR A 89 -0.29 -6.81 -2.30
N LEU A 90 -0.09 -5.59 -2.78
CA LEU A 90 -1.00 -4.47 -2.59
C LEU A 90 -2.27 -4.69 -3.41
N VAL A 91 -3.40 -4.83 -2.72
CA VAL A 91 -4.72 -5.02 -3.33
C VAL A 91 -5.42 -3.68 -3.48
N ASP A 92 -5.55 -2.92 -2.38
CA ASP A 92 -6.21 -1.62 -2.37
C ASP A 92 -5.39 -0.57 -1.61
N ILE A 93 -5.59 0.69 -1.97
CA ILE A 93 -5.07 1.85 -1.25
C ILE A 93 -6.26 2.66 -0.77
N VAL A 94 -6.36 2.86 0.55
CA VAL A 94 -7.51 3.50 1.19
C VAL A 94 -7.06 4.74 1.95
N GLU A 95 -7.61 5.91 1.64
CA GLU A 95 -7.45 7.13 2.43
C GLU A 95 -8.66 7.34 3.33
N LEU A 96 -8.36 7.41 4.62
CA LEU A 96 -9.28 7.80 5.68
C LEU A 96 -9.10 9.29 5.96
N ARG A 97 -10.20 10.04 5.95
CA ARG A 97 -10.21 11.48 6.26
C ARG A 97 -10.82 11.72 7.62
N TYR A 98 -10.32 12.74 8.30
CA TYR A 98 -10.83 13.21 9.58
C TYR A 98 -11.40 14.62 9.40
N ILE A 99 -12.37 14.98 10.25
CA ILE A 99 -13.12 16.25 10.16
C ILE A 99 -12.20 17.47 10.12
N GLU A 100 -11.10 17.46 10.88
CA GLU A 100 -10.13 18.57 10.93
C GLU A 100 -9.02 18.47 9.87
N GLY A 101 -9.25 17.69 8.81
CA GLY A 101 -8.37 17.62 7.63
C GLY A 101 -7.23 16.60 7.72
N ASN A 102 -7.00 15.97 8.88
CA ASN A 102 -6.03 14.88 9.01
C ASN A 102 -6.39 13.73 8.07
N ARG A 103 -5.37 13.07 7.50
CA ARG A 103 -5.54 11.95 6.57
C ARG A 103 -4.62 10.80 6.97
N VAL A 104 -5.13 9.59 6.82
CA VAL A 104 -4.37 8.36 7.04
C VAL A 104 -4.55 7.49 5.81
N VAL A 105 -3.43 7.05 5.21
CA VAL A 105 -3.45 6.16 4.05
C VAL A 105 -3.04 4.76 4.49
N LEU A 106 -3.91 3.80 4.21
CA LEU A 106 -3.74 2.38 4.51
C LEU A 106 -3.59 1.60 3.21
N PHE A 107 -2.68 0.64 3.22
CA PHE A 107 -2.50 -0.34 2.18
C PHE A 107 -3.16 -1.65 2.60
N ASN A 108 -4.17 -2.07 1.86
CA ASN A 108 -4.77 -3.39 1.99
C ASN A 108 -3.90 -4.39 1.25
N CYS A 109 -3.29 -5.32 1.97
CA CYS A 109 -2.32 -6.26 1.41
C CYS A 109 -2.79 -7.71 1.57
N ASP A 110 -2.60 -8.49 0.51
CA ASP A 110 -2.73 -9.94 0.54
C ASP A 110 -1.38 -10.56 0.90
N TRP A 111 -1.17 -10.77 2.20
CA TRP A 111 0.07 -11.23 2.80
C TRP A 111 0.39 -12.69 2.48
N TYR A 112 1.66 -12.99 2.19
CA TYR A 112 2.15 -14.36 2.08
C TYR A 112 2.39 -14.98 3.46
N ASP A 113 2.41 -16.31 3.51
CA ASP A 113 2.66 -17.07 4.74
C ASP A 113 4.14 -16.90 5.20
N MET A 114 4.38 -15.90 6.04
CA MET A 114 5.68 -15.65 6.66
C MET A 114 5.82 -16.30 8.05
N ALA A 115 4.79 -17.00 8.53
CA ALA A 115 4.80 -17.66 9.84
C ALA A 115 5.54 -19.01 9.83
N ARG A 116 5.64 -19.66 8.66
CA ARG A 116 6.17 -21.04 8.54
C ARG A 116 7.36 -21.14 7.62
N LYS A 117 8.57 -21.11 8.19
CA LYS A 117 9.83 -21.36 7.46
C LYS A 117 9.81 -22.77 6.81
N GLY A 118 10.32 -22.86 5.59
CA GLY A 118 10.34 -24.08 4.76
C GLY A 118 9.06 -24.31 3.92
N THR A 119 7.89 -23.87 4.41
CA THR A 119 6.60 -24.08 3.72
C THR A 119 6.05 -22.79 3.09
N GLY A 120 6.05 -21.71 3.85
CA GLY A 120 5.59 -20.39 3.42
C GLY A 120 6.73 -19.52 2.89
N TYR A 121 7.90 -19.56 3.52
CA TYR A 121 9.09 -18.87 3.03
C TYR A 121 10.37 -19.69 3.26
N LYS A 122 11.45 -19.34 2.56
CA LYS A 122 12.79 -19.92 2.71
C LYS A 122 13.82 -18.80 2.73
N ILE A 123 14.91 -19.03 3.45
CA ILE A 123 16.10 -18.18 3.44
C ILE A 123 17.25 -19.08 3.00
N ASP A 124 17.98 -18.68 1.97
CA ASP A 124 19.16 -19.42 1.51
C ASP A 124 20.42 -19.04 2.31
N ARG A 125 21.56 -19.65 1.95
CA ARG A 125 22.85 -19.38 2.61
C ARG A 125 23.38 -17.96 2.43
N TYR A 126 22.82 -17.20 1.49
CA TYR A 126 23.18 -15.82 1.17
C TYR A 126 22.21 -14.81 1.78
N GLY A 127 21.19 -15.28 2.52
CA GLY A 127 20.15 -14.43 3.09
C GLY A 127 19.04 -14.07 2.11
N ILE A 128 19.01 -14.64 0.90
CA ILE A 128 17.96 -14.34 -0.08
C ILE A 128 16.66 -15.02 0.36
N ILE A 129 15.61 -14.20 0.47
CA ILE A 129 14.29 -14.67 0.84
C ILE A 129 13.55 -15.14 -0.41
N THR A 130 12.96 -16.33 -0.31
CA THR A 130 12.06 -16.89 -1.33
C THR A 130 10.71 -17.16 -0.68
N VAL A 131 9.65 -16.59 -1.23
CA VAL A 131 8.28 -16.73 -0.72
C VAL A 131 7.48 -17.70 -1.57
N ASN A 132 6.56 -18.42 -0.92
CA ASN A 132 5.57 -19.25 -1.57
C ASN A 132 4.35 -18.41 -1.95
N THR A 133 4.24 -18.04 -3.23
CA THR A 133 3.22 -17.09 -3.67
C THR A 133 1.81 -17.68 -3.74
N THR A 134 1.65 -19.01 -3.57
CA THR A 134 0.34 -19.66 -3.53
C THR A 134 -0.20 -19.82 -2.11
N ARG A 135 0.60 -19.50 -1.08
CA ARG A 135 0.20 -19.59 0.32
C ARG A 135 0.03 -18.19 0.90
N LYS A 136 -1.20 -17.88 1.28
CA LYS A 136 -1.55 -16.63 1.93
C LYS A 136 -1.62 -16.80 3.44
N LEU A 137 -1.29 -15.74 4.16
CA LEU A 137 -1.49 -15.66 5.59
C LEU A 137 -2.99 -15.51 5.86
N ASN A 138 -3.55 -16.40 6.66
CA ASN A 138 -4.92 -16.24 7.13
C ASN A 138 -4.92 -15.26 8.30
N THR A 139 -4.95 -13.96 7.99
CA THR A 139 -4.98 -12.87 8.97
C THR A 139 -6.27 -12.06 8.86
N GLN A 140 -6.73 -11.50 9.97
CA GLN A 140 -7.79 -10.49 10.00
C GLN A 140 -7.20 -9.06 9.90
N GLU A 141 -5.88 -8.94 9.76
CA GLU A 141 -5.14 -7.68 9.76
C GLU A 141 -4.42 -7.47 8.42
N PRO A 142 -5.16 -7.13 7.34
CA PRO A 142 -4.57 -6.97 6.02
C PRO A 142 -3.99 -5.57 5.81
N PHE A 143 -4.31 -4.62 6.70
CA PHE A 143 -3.93 -3.22 6.54
C PHE A 143 -2.57 -2.91 7.15
N VAL A 144 -1.83 -2.03 6.47
CA VAL A 144 -0.64 -1.38 7.01
C VAL A 144 -0.64 0.09 6.65
N LEU A 145 -0.02 0.94 7.47
CA LEU A 145 0.21 2.33 7.11
C LEU A 145 1.10 2.41 5.86
N ALA A 146 0.70 3.23 4.88
CA ALA A 146 1.48 3.42 3.66
C ALA A 146 2.92 3.89 3.95
N SER A 147 3.13 4.66 5.03
CA SER A 147 4.44 5.14 5.47
C SER A 147 5.37 4.05 6.02
N GLN A 148 4.83 2.90 6.44
CA GLN A 148 5.59 1.75 6.94
C GLN A 148 5.93 0.75 5.82
N ALA A 149 5.34 0.92 4.64
CA ALA A 149 5.52 0.04 3.51
C ALA A 149 6.75 0.43 2.69
N THR A 150 7.56 -0.57 2.35
CA THR A 150 8.62 -0.49 1.32
C THR A 150 8.24 -1.35 0.12
N GLN A 151 8.72 -0.99 -1.06
CA GLN A 151 8.38 -1.71 -2.28
C GLN A 151 9.34 -2.87 -2.55
N VAL A 152 8.78 -3.98 -3.04
CA VAL A 152 9.53 -5.16 -3.49
C VAL A 152 8.98 -5.65 -4.83
N PHE A 153 9.75 -6.45 -5.54
CA PHE A 153 9.25 -7.24 -6.67
C PHE A 153 9.58 -8.72 -6.50
N TYR A 154 8.79 -9.56 -7.15
CA TYR A 154 8.81 -11.02 -7.01
C TYR A 154 9.26 -11.67 -8.32
N VAL A 155 10.44 -12.31 -8.28
CA VAL A 155 11.00 -13.02 -9.43
C VAL A 155 10.64 -14.50 -9.33
N LYS A 156 9.78 -14.99 -10.23
CA LYS A 156 9.36 -16.40 -10.25
C LYS A 156 10.56 -17.33 -10.48
N GLY A 157 10.66 -18.38 -9.68
CA GLY A 157 11.67 -19.41 -9.85
C GLY A 157 11.54 -20.14 -11.18
N VAL A 158 12.67 -20.38 -11.85
CA VAL A 158 12.71 -21.03 -13.17
C VAL A 158 12.13 -22.45 -13.13
N LYS A 159 12.51 -23.24 -12.10
CA LYS A 159 12.07 -24.64 -11.95
C LYS A 159 10.72 -24.78 -11.27
N ASN A 160 10.40 -23.86 -10.36
CA ASN A 160 9.17 -23.94 -9.57
C ASN A 160 8.55 -22.54 -9.44
N LYS A 161 7.47 -22.32 -10.20
CA LYS A 161 6.74 -21.05 -10.24
C LYS A 161 5.95 -20.74 -8.96
N ILE A 162 5.82 -21.69 -8.03
CA ILE A 162 5.21 -21.49 -6.71
C ILE A 162 6.12 -20.62 -5.84
N TRP A 163 7.43 -20.72 -6.04
CA TRP A 163 8.42 -20.00 -5.27
C TRP A 163 8.89 -18.77 -6.06
N SER A 164 8.86 -17.60 -5.42
CA SER A 164 9.38 -16.37 -5.99
C SER A 164 10.44 -15.77 -5.08
N PHE A 165 11.56 -15.37 -5.67
CA PHE A 165 12.60 -14.61 -4.97
C PHE A 165 12.09 -13.20 -4.73
N VAL A 166 12.31 -12.69 -3.53
CA VAL A 166 12.00 -11.30 -3.18
C VAL A 166 13.21 -10.45 -3.52
N VAL A 167 12.98 -9.34 -4.22
CA VAL A 167 13.99 -8.32 -4.45
C VAL A 167 13.46 -6.99 -3.94
N GLU A 168 14.16 -6.42 -2.97
CA GLU A 168 13.86 -5.08 -2.45
C GLU A 168 14.18 -4.03 -3.50
N THR A 169 13.27 -3.06 -3.68
CA THR A 169 13.55 -1.92 -4.56
C THR A 169 14.21 -0.81 -3.77
N ASN A 170 15.11 -0.09 -4.44
CA ASN A 170 15.61 1.17 -3.91
C ASN A 170 14.60 2.27 -4.20
N PRO A 171 14.36 3.20 -3.24
CA PRO A 171 13.55 4.38 -3.51
C PRO A 171 14.19 5.19 -4.64
N ARG A 172 13.39 5.70 -5.58
CA ARG A 172 13.91 6.38 -6.78
C ARG A 172 14.75 7.61 -6.44
N ASN A 173 14.51 8.20 -5.28
CA ASN A 173 15.15 9.42 -4.81
C ASN A 173 16.57 9.18 -4.25
N ALA A 174 17.06 7.94 -4.23
CA ALA A 174 18.44 7.66 -3.83
C ALA A 174 19.49 8.32 -4.76
N TYR A 175 19.08 8.79 -5.95
CA TYR A 175 19.99 9.36 -6.97
C TYR A 175 19.63 10.78 -7.44
N GLU A 176 18.56 11.40 -6.93
CA GLU A 176 18.16 12.76 -7.32
C GLU A 176 18.35 13.74 -6.15
N THR A 177 19.48 14.45 -6.20
CA THR A 177 19.76 15.60 -5.32
C THR A 177 18.96 16.82 -5.77
N THR A 178 17.83 17.08 -5.12
CA THR A 178 17.39 18.41 -4.68
C THR A 178 16.52 18.22 -3.42
N ASN A 179 16.84 18.94 -2.35
CA ASN A 179 16.25 18.85 -1.00
C ASN A 179 14.78 19.32 -0.92
N ASP A 180 13.91 18.86 -1.83
CA ASP A 180 12.48 19.06 -1.70
C ASP A 180 11.89 17.75 -1.17
N GLU A 181 11.37 17.79 0.06
CA GLU A 181 10.60 16.70 0.65
C GLU A 181 9.43 16.41 -0.30
N ILE A 182 9.54 15.37 -1.13
CA ILE A 182 8.51 15.05 -2.12
C ILE A 182 7.25 14.62 -1.36
N GLU A 183 6.24 15.50 -1.38
CA GLU A 183 4.95 15.22 -0.76
C GLU A 183 4.31 13.95 -1.37
N PRO A 184 3.64 13.12 -0.54
CA PRO A 184 2.88 12.00 -1.05
C PRO A 184 1.83 12.44 -2.07
N TYR A 185 1.77 11.76 -3.22
CA TYR A 185 0.82 12.07 -4.28
C TYR A 185 0.18 10.80 -4.84
N GLN A 186 -1.05 10.94 -5.30
CA GLN A 186 -1.93 9.85 -5.69
C GLN A 186 -2.25 9.89 -7.19
N GLU A 187 -2.16 8.73 -7.83
CA GLU A 187 -2.38 8.63 -9.26
C GLU A 187 -3.84 8.37 -9.60
N ALA A 188 -4.44 9.21 -10.44
CA ALA A 188 -5.74 8.94 -11.04
C ALA A 188 -5.61 7.93 -12.20
N GLU A 189 -6.73 7.32 -12.61
CA GLU A 189 -6.83 6.61 -13.89
C GLU A 189 -6.80 7.63 -15.03
N THR A 190 -5.80 7.56 -15.90
CA THR A 190 -5.83 8.28 -17.18
C THR A 190 -6.52 7.38 -18.19
N GLN A 191 -7.79 7.64 -18.51
CA GLN A 191 -8.46 6.99 -19.62
C GLN A 191 -7.82 7.47 -20.93
N ILE A 192 -6.88 6.69 -21.47
CA ILE A 192 -6.55 6.81 -22.89
C ILE A 192 -7.64 6.04 -23.64
N GLN A 193 -8.78 6.70 -23.89
CA GLN A 193 -9.65 6.29 -24.98
C GLN A 193 -8.87 6.57 -26.26
N SER A 194 -8.35 5.51 -26.87
CA SER A 194 -7.84 5.56 -28.23
C SER A 194 -8.94 6.09 -29.15
N MET A 195 -8.83 7.34 -29.59
CA MET A 195 -9.54 7.83 -30.76
C MET A 195 -9.06 7.05 -31.98
N HIS A 196 -9.78 6.00 -32.34
CA HIS A 196 -9.88 5.55 -33.71
C HIS A 196 -11.37 5.45 -34.06
N ALA A 197 -12.01 6.63 -34.15
CA ALA A 197 -13.27 6.77 -34.85
C ALA A 197 -12.94 7.00 -36.34
N ILE A 198 -13.19 5.97 -37.14
CA ILE A 198 -13.83 6.03 -38.46
C ILE A 198 -13.50 7.28 -39.30
N GLN A 199 -12.60 7.12 -40.28
CA GLN A 199 -12.82 7.77 -41.58
C GLN A 199 -13.35 6.69 -42.53
N ASN A 200 -14.67 6.68 -42.65
CA ASN A 200 -15.37 6.07 -43.79
C ASN A 200 -14.88 6.75 -45.07
N GLY A 201 -14.80 5.94 -46.12
CA GLY A 201 -14.36 6.36 -47.45
C GLY A 201 -15.13 7.55 -48.01
N VAL A 202 -14.39 8.32 -48.78
CA VAL A 202 -14.92 9.04 -49.94
C VAL A 202 -14.11 8.50 -51.12
N GLU A 203 -14.77 7.68 -51.95
CA GLU A 203 -14.40 7.52 -53.34
C GLU A 203 -14.59 8.87 -54.03
N ASP A 204 -13.63 9.30 -54.83
CA ASP A 204 -13.86 10.07 -56.07
C ASP A 204 -12.58 10.07 -56.93
N ASN A 205 -12.61 9.20 -57.94
CA ASN A 205 -12.20 9.34 -59.35
C ASN A 205 -11.09 10.33 -59.80
N GLU A 206 -10.07 9.72 -60.44
CA GLU A 206 -9.55 9.95 -61.81
C GLU A 206 -8.57 11.10 -62.18
N ILE A 207 -7.65 10.75 -63.11
CA ILE A 207 -6.74 11.55 -63.98
C ILE A 207 -5.36 11.89 -63.34
N ASP A 208 -4.18 11.55 -63.87
CA ASP A 208 -3.65 11.16 -65.21
C ASP A 208 -2.75 9.91 -65.14
#